data_AF-F8X316-F1
#
_entry.id   AF-F8X316-F1
#
_cell.length_a   1.000
_cell.length_b   1.000
_cell.length_c   1.000
_cell.angle_alpha   90.00
_cell.angle_beta   90.00
_cell.angle_gamma   90.00
#
_symmetry.space_group_name_H-M   'P 1'
#
loop_
_entity.id
_entity.type
_entity.pdbx_description
1 polymer ?
#
loop_
_entity_poly.entity_id
_entity_poly.type
_entity_poly.pdbx_seq_one_letter_code
_entity_poly.pdbx_strand_id
1 'polypeptide(L)'
;MKNIKVGLCQCLVLILTAFVFFSCSEDDAPEQKADYNLLGITSVTINGSHIPVKADGVLLDLTDSKDIVGTGFLSEPNKKYFEVEYAILTKDLSASSVEIQSKYPDVSISISHVVTSPSVITWIVKITREGYSESVIYNLSFFDPSLNQVF
;
A
#
# COMPACT_ATOMS: atom_id res chain seq x y z
N MET A 1 -21.69 56.89 -37.02
CA MET A 1 -21.20 56.35 -35.73
C MET A 1 -22.22 55.39 -35.13
N LYS A 2 -22.21 54.12 -35.57
CA LYS A 2 -22.89 52.95 -35.00
C LYS A 2 -22.26 51.77 -35.75
N ASN A 3 -21.89 50.69 -35.06
CA ASN A 3 -21.29 49.44 -35.58
C ASN A 3 -19.83 49.13 -35.21
N ILE A 4 -19.08 50.01 -34.53
CA ILE A 4 -17.72 49.64 -34.07
C ILE A 4 -17.74 48.83 -32.75
N LYS A 5 -18.75 49.06 -31.89
CA LYS A 5 -18.84 48.38 -30.59
C LYS A 5 -19.27 46.90 -30.67
N VAL A 6 -20.00 46.50 -31.71
CA VAL A 6 -20.56 45.13 -31.83
C VAL A 6 -19.48 44.14 -32.29
N GLY A 7 -18.59 44.56 -33.19
CA GLY A 7 -17.48 43.72 -33.66
C GLY A 7 -16.42 43.44 -32.60
N LEU A 8 -16.16 44.39 -31.69
CA LEU A 8 -15.18 44.21 -30.61
C LEU A 8 -15.66 43.20 -29.55
N CYS A 9 -16.95 43.21 -29.20
CA CYS A 9 -17.52 42.22 -28.29
C CYS A 9 -17.54 40.80 -28.88
N GLN A 10 -17.85 40.66 -30.17
CA GLN A 10 -17.84 39.35 -30.83
C GLN A 10 -16.42 38.75 -30.93
N CYS A 11 -15.39 39.57 -31.18
CA CYS A 11 -14.01 39.11 -31.18
C CYS A 11 -13.52 38.70 -29.77
N LEU A 12 -13.92 39.42 -28.72
CA LEU A 12 -13.56 39.09 -27.34
C LEU A 12 -14.15 37.75 -26.87
N VAL A 13 -15.40 37.45 -27.26
CA VAL A 13 -16.05 36.17 -26.91
C VAL A 13 -15.38 34.99 -27.62
N LEU A 14 -14.96 35.16 -28.88
CA LEU A 14 -14.24 34.14 -29.66
C LEU A 14 -12.83 33.83 -29.13
N ILE A 15 -12.14 34.84 -28.61
CA ILE A 15 -10.81 34.64 -28.00
C ILE A 15 -10.95 33.95 -26.65
N LEU A 16 -11.97 34.32 -25.84
CA LEU A 16 -12.19 33.69 -24.54
C LEU A 16 -12.56 32.21 -24.66
N THR A 17 -13.37 31.82 -25.66
CA THR A 17 -13.70 30.41 -25.90
C THR A 17 -12.50 29.60 -26.39
N ALA A 18 -11.61 30.18 -27.20
CA ALA A 18 -10.40 29.50 -27.64
C ALA A 18 -9.44 29.14 -26.48
N PHE A 19 -9.39 29.93 -25.41
CA PHE A 19 -8.58 29.61 -24.22
C PHE A 19 -9.17 28.50 -23.34
N VAL A 20 -10.49 28.32 -23.32
CA VAL A 20 -11.12 27.25 -22.53
C VAL A 20 -10.93 25.88 -23.20
N PHE A 21 -10.84 25.82 -24.53
CA PHE A 21 -10.61 24.54 -25.24
C PHE A 21 -9.15 24.07 -25.25
N PHE A 22 -8.18 24.91 -24.86
CA PHE A 22 -6.76 24.54 -24.81
C PHE A 22 -6.22 24.22 -23.41
N SER A 23 -7.06 24.24 -22.37
CA SER A 23 -6.67 23.83 -21.00
C SER A 23 -7.11 22.41 -20.63
N CYS A 24 -7.21 21.51 -21.61
CA CYS A 24 -7.09 20.07 -21.37
C CYS A 24 -5.74 19.62 -21.96
N SER A 25 -4.64 19.94 -21.28
CA SER A 25 -3.49 19.06 -21.35
C SER A 25 -3.85 17.84 -20.50
N GLU A 26 -4.48 16.85 -21.10
CA GLU A 26 -4.35 15.49 -20.61
C GLU A 26 -2.86 15.18 -20.74
N ASP A 27 -2.18 15.24 -19.60
CA ASP A 27 -0.80 14.76 -19.47
C ASP A 27 -0.89 13.24 -19.60
N ASP A 28 -1.03 12.76 -20.84
CA ASP A 28 -0.99 11.36 -21.25
C ASP A 28 0.44 10.81 -21.12
N ALA A 29 1.13 11.15 -20.04
CA ALA A 29 2.26 10.36 -19.60
C ALA A 29 1.69 8.99 -19.21
N PRO A 30 2.17 7.88 -19.80
CA PRO A 30 1.68 6.56 -19.43
C PRO A 30 1.90 6.39 -17.92
N GLU A 31 0.81 6.28 -17.17
CA GLU A 31 0.85 6.05 -15.72
C GLU A 31 1.76 4.86 -15.46
N GLN A 32 2.91 5.12 -14.85
CA GLN A 32 3.90 4.09 -14.60
C GLN A 32 3.26 3.06 -13.67
N LYS A 33 3.06 1.84 -14.18
CA LYS A 33 2.53 0.72 -13.40
C LYS A 33 3.36 0.54 -12.13
N ALA A 34 2.67 0.28 -11.02
CA ALA A 34 3.33 0.00 -9.74
C ALA A 34 4.29 -1.20 -9.85
N ASP A 35 5.52 -1.01 -9.38
CA ASP A 35 6.53 -2.06 -9.24
C ASP A 35 7.01 -2.14 -7.79
N TYR A 36 6.38 -3.01 -7.00
CA TYR A 36 6.68 -3.13 -5.58
C TYR A 36 8.06 -3.75 -5.29
N ASN A 37 8.74 -4.33 -6.28
CA ASN A 37 10.14 -4.77 -6.14
C ASN A 37 11.10 -3.61 -5.86
N LEU A 38 10.67 -2.37 -6.15
CA LEU A 38 11.42 -1.16 -5.83
C LEU A 38 11.60 -0.96 -4.32
N LEU A 39 10.71 -1.52 -3.49
CA LEU A 39 10.84 -1.54 -2.02
C LEU A 39 11.87 -2.57 -1.53
N GLY A 40 12.27 -3.51 -2.39
CA GLY A 40 13.35 -4.47 -2.12
C GLY A 40 13.10 -5.40 -0.92
N ILE A 41 11.84 -5.61 -0.53
CA ILE A 41 11.47 -6.50 0.58
C ILE A 41 11.88 -7.92 0.22
N THR A 42 12.72 -8.55 1.05
CA THR A 42 13.23 -9.91 0.79
C THR A 42 12.53 -10.96 1.65
N SER A 43 12.19 -10.58 2.87
CA SER A 43 11.62 -11.50 3.86
C SER A 43 10.95 -10.74 4.99
N VAL A 44 10.07 -11.46 5.67
CA VAL A 44 9.45 -11.04 6.93
C VAL A 44 9.75 -12.11 7.96
N THR A 45 10.28 -11.71 9.11
CA THR A 45 10.47 -12.61 10.25
C THR A 45 9.28 -12.47 11.19
N ILE A 46 8.51 -13.54 11.35
CA ILE A 46 7.32 -13.60 12.23
C ILE A 46 7.60 -14.60 13.34
N ASN A 47 7.56 -14.16 14.59
CA ASN A 47 7.88 -14.98 15.77
C ASN A 47 9.21 -15.76 15.64
N GLY A 48 10.23 -15.11 15.08
CA GLY A 48 11.55 -15.71 14.80
C GLY A 48 11.61 -16.61 13.57
N SER A 49 10.50 -16.92 12.91
CA SER A 49 10.48 -17.68 11.66
C SER A 49 10.69 -16.77 10.46
N HIS A 50 11.72 -17.05 9.66
CA HIS A 50 12.05 -16.30 8.46
C HIS A 50 11.18 -16.75 7.28
N ILE A 51 10.36 -15.83 6.74
CA ILE A 51 9.40 -16.11 5.67
C ILE A 51 9.81 -15.29 4.44
N PRO A 52 10.19 -15.94 3.33
CA PRO A 52 10.57 -15.24 2.10
C PRO A 52 9.40 -14.46 1.47
N VAL A 53 9.71 -13.39 0.75
CA VAL A 53 8.76 -12.73 -0.16
C VAL A 53 8.85 -13.39 -1.55
N LYS A 54 7.70 -13.56 -2.20
CA LYS A 54 7.57 -14.10 -3.56
C LYS A 54 8.15 -13.13 -4.60
N ALA A 55 8.26 -13.61 -5.84
CA ALA A 55 8.80 -12.83 -6.96
C ALA A 55 7.97 -11.58 -7.33
N ASP A 56 6.75 -11.42 -6.80
CA ASP A 56 5.95 -10.21 -6.95
C ASP A 56 6.41 -9.04 -6.06
N GLY A 57 7.31 -9.30 -5.10
CA GLY A 57 7.88 -8.30 -4.21
C GLY A 57 6.98 -7.92 -3.03
N VAL A 58 5.83 -8.58 -2.83
CA VAL A 58 4.85 -8.23 -1.78
C VAL A 58 4.29 -9.44 -1.04
N LEU A 59 3.93 -10.52 -1.72
CA LEU A 59 3.27 -11.65 -1.07
C LEU A 59 4.30 -12.56 -0.41
N LEU A 60 4.04 -12.97 0.83
CA LEU A 60 4.85 -13.96 1.53
C LEU A 60 4.73 -15.35 0.89
N ASP A 61 5.84 -16.07 0.84
CA ASP A 61 5.89 -17.48 0.51
C ASP A 61 5.58 -18.32 1.74
N LEU A 62 4.38 -18.90 1.76
CA LEU A 62 3.85 -19.65 2.89
C LEU A 62 3.94 -21.17 2.71
N THR A 63 4.66 -21.67 1.69
CA THR A 63 4.71 -23.11 1.40
C THR A 63 5.15 -23.95 2.61
N ASP A 64 6.08 -23.43 3.43
CA ASP A 64 6.58 -24.11 4.63
C ASP A 64 5.93 -23.64 5.94
N SER A 65 4.97 -22.70 5.87
CA SER A 65 4.33 -22.08 7.04
C SER A 65 2.95 -22.67 7.28
N LYS A 66 2.77 -23.40 8.39
CA LYS A 66 1.47 -24.02 8.75
C LYS A 66 0.58 -23.11 9.60
N ASP A 67 1.20 -22.20 10.34
CA ASP A 67 0.51 -21.34 11.32
C ASP A 67 0.18 -19.96 10.73
N ILE A 68 0.38 -19.75 9.43
CA ILE A 68 0.19 -18.47 8.76
C ILE A 68 -0.64 -18.68 7.50
N VAL A 69 -1.67 -17.86 7.32
CA VAL A 69 -2.51 -17.89 6.12
C VAL A 69 -2.76 -16.47 5.63
N GLY A 70 -2.70 -16.26 4.32
CA GLY A 70 -3.15 -15.01 3.69
C GLY A 70 -4.68 -14.96 3.68
N THR A 71 -5.26 -13.90 4.23
CA THR A 71 -6.72 -13.75 4.36
C THR A 71 -7.32 -12.81 3.33
N GLY A 72 -6.51 -11.90 2.78
CA GLY A 72 -6.98 -10.92 1.80
C GLY A 72 -5.86 -10.01 1.32
N PHE A 73 -6.17 -9.22 0.29
CA PHE A 73 -5.33 -8.10 -0.14
C PHE A 73 -6.18 -7.02 -0.84
N LEU A 74 -5.69 -5.79 -0.79
CA LEU A 74 -6.18 -4.65 -1.55
C LEU A 74 -5.03 -4.15 -2.43
N SER A 75 -5.30 -3.99 -3.72
CA SER A 75 -4.35 -3.42 -4.68
C SER A 75 -4.98 -2.21 -5.34
N GLU A 76 -4.33 -1.05 -5.21
CA GLU A 76 -4.71 0.20 -5.85
C GLU A 76 -3.57 0.65 -6.77
N PRO A 77 -3.48 0.12 -8.01
CA PRO A 77 -2.34 0.34 -8.89
C PRO A 77 -2.05 1.82 -9.18
N ASN A 78 -3.10 2.64 -9.35
CA ASN A 78 -2.97 4.07 -9.67
C ASN A 78 -2.40 4.86 -8.48
N LYS A 79 -2.60 4.37 -7.24
CA LYS A 79 -2.00 4.94 -6.03
C LYS A 79 -0.65 4.29 -5.69
N LYS A 80 -0.22 3.30 -6.47
CA LYS A 80 0.93 2.44 -6.20
C LYS A 80 0.93 1.88 -4.77
N TYR A 81 -0.25 1.48 -4.33
CA TYR A 81 -0.50 1.02 -2.97
C TYR A 81 -0.93 -0.44 -3.00
N PHE A 82 -0.31 -1.23 -2.12
CA PHE A 82 -0.70 -2.61 -1.88
C PHE A 82 -0.84 -2.86 -0.38
N GLU A 83 -1.90 -3.54 0.00
CA GLU A 83 -2.16 -3.97 1.36
C GLU A 83 -2.46 -5.45 1.36
N VAL A 84 -1.87 -6.19 2.29
CA VAL A 84 -2.06 -7.62 2.42
C VAL A 84 -2.34 -7.98 3.87
N GLU A 85 -3.24 -8.92 4.05
CA GLU A 85 -3.69 -9.38 5.35
C GLU A 85 -3.27 -10.83 5.56
N TYR A 86 -2.68 -11.09 6.71
CA TYR A 86 -2.33 -12.42 7.17
C TYR A 86 -2.93 -12.68 8.55
N ALA A 87 -3.41 -13.90 8.76
CA ALA A 87 -3.73 -14.43 10.07
C ALA A 87 -2.60 -15.38 10.52
N ILE A 88 -2.14 -15.20 11.76
CA ILE A 88 -1.03 -15.93 12.36
C ILE A 88 -1.53 -16.60 13.64
N LEU A 89 -1.48 -17.91 13.68
CA LEU A 89 -1.78 -18.68 14.88
C LEU A 89 -0.60 -18.57 15.86
N THR A 90 -0.89 -18.20 17.11
CA THR A 90 0.11 -18.16 18.19
C THR A 90 -0.48 -18.72 19.48
N LYS A 91 0.39 -19.08 20.42
CA LYS A 91 0.05 -19.48 21.80
C LYS A 91 0.36 -18.39 22.82
N ASP A 92 0.98 -17.31 22.37
CA ASP A 92 1.35 -16.17 23.19
C ASP A 92 1.30 -14.92 22.31
N LEU A 93 0.29 -14.08 22.54
CA LEU A 93 0.14 -12.81 21.84
C LEU A 93 1.20 -11.79 22.28
N SER A 94 1.63 -11.85 23.54
CA SER A 94 2.60 -10.90 24.10
C SER A 94 4.01 -11.12 23.58
N ALA A 95 4.33 -12.35 23.17
CA ALA A 95 5.57 -12.70 22.51
C ALA A 95 5.53 -12.52 20.98
N SER A 96 4.45 -11.97 20.42
CA SER A 96 4.38 -11.71 18.97
C SER A 96 5.47 -10.72 18.55
N SER A 97 6.10 -11.00 17.40
CA SER A 97 7.17 -10.16 16.89
C SER A 97 7.19 -10.17 15.37
N VAL A 98 7.48 -9.01 14.78
CA VAL A 98 7.62 -8.85 13.33
C VAL A 98 8.87 -8.04 13.03
N GLU A 99 9.67 -8.53 12.09
CA GLU A 99 10.80 -7.80 11.50
C GLU A 99 10.72 -7.90 9.96
N ILE A 100 11.05 -6.81 9.27
CA ILE A 100 11.09 -6.76 7.81
C ILE A 100 12.54 -6.62 7.37
N GLN A 101 12.97 -7.46 6.43
CA GLN A 101 14.26 -7.29 5.76
C GLN A 101 14.06 -6.74 4.36
N SER A 102 14.89 -5.76 4.01
CA SER A 102 15.00 -5.21 2.66
C SER A 102 16.46 -5.18 2.23
N LYS A 103 16.71 -5.35 0.92
CA LYS A 103 18.03 -5.21 0.32
C LYS A 103 18.50 -3.75 0.19
N TYR A 104 17.60 -2.77 0.35
CA TYR A 104 17.91 -1.36 0.17
C TYR A 104 17.92 -0.61 1.52
N PRO A 105 18.97 0.16 1.82
CA PRO A 105 19.12 0.85 3.11
C PRO A 105 18.25 2.11 3.26
N ASP A 106 17.70 2.63 2.16
CA ASP A 106 16.82 3.81 2.07
C ASP A 106 15.32 3.44 2.21
N VAL A 107 15.03 2.20 2.62
CA VAL A 107 13.67 1.73 2.88
C VAL A 107 13.28 2.09 4.31
N SER A 108 12.16 2.80 4.43
CA SER A 108 11.54 3.15 5.70
C SER A 108 10.49 2.12 6.06
N ILE A 109 10.65 1.52 7.25
CA ILE A 109 9.72 0.54 7.81
C ILE A 109 9.15 1.14 9.09
N SER A 110 7.84 1.33 9.13
CA SER A 110 7.10 1.74 10.32
C SER A 110 6.26 0.57 10.80
N ILE A 111 6.42 0.22 12.07
CA ILE A 111 5.71 -0.89 12.70
C ILE A 111 4.91 -0.34 13.88
N SER A 112 3.61 -0.57 13.86
CA SER A 112 2.72 -0.36 15.00
C SER A 112 1.90 -1.61 15.24
N HIS A 113 1.20 -1.66 16.37
CA HIS A 113 0.22 -2.72 16.61
C HIS A 113 -0.98 -2.18 17.37
N VAL A 114 -2.10 -2.87 17.22
CA VAL A 114 -3.35 -2.60 17.92
C VAL A 114 -3.87 -3.91 18.52
N VAL A 115 -4.38 -3.83 19.75
CA VAL A 115 -5.09 -4.94 20.39
C VAL A 115 -6.55 -4.85 19.96
N THR A 116 -6.96 -5.74 19.06
CA THR A 116 -8.31 -5.72 18.48
C THR A 116 -9.32 -6.45 19.36
N SER A 117 -8.85 -7.49 20.07
CA SER A 117 -9.64 -8.24 21.06
C SER A 117 -8.69 -8.91 22.08
N PRO A 118 -9.20 -9.53 23.16
CA PRO A 118 -8.36 -10.29 24.08
C PRO A 118 -7.58 -11.42 23.42
N SER A 119 -8.06 -11.94 22.29
CA SER A 119 -7.47 -13.05 21.55
C SER A 119 -6.74 -12.63 20.28
N VAL A 120 -6.73 -11.33 19.93
CA VAL A 120 -6.16 -10.83 18.67
C VAL A 120 -5.33 -9.56 18.87
N ILE A 121 -4.08 -9.60 18.41
CA ILE A 121 -3.23 -8.42 18.23
C ILE A 121 -2.87 -8.31 16.75
N THR A 122 -3.11 -7.15 16.15
CA THR A 122 -2.76 -6.89 14.75
C THR A 122 -1.56 -5.97 14.68
N TRP A 123 -0.49 -6.45 14.05
CA TRP A 123 0.68 -5.64 13.71
C TRP A 123 0.47 -5.03 12.33
N ILE A 124 0.65 -3.71 12.23
CA ILE A 124 0.53 -2.94 10.99
C ILE A 124 1.93 -2.50 10.60
N VAL A 125 2.43 -3.05 9.51
CA VAL A 125 3.77 -2.74 8.99
C VAL A 125 3.62 -1.95 7.71
N LYS A 126 4.01 -0.68 7.73
CA LYS A 126 4.06 0.18 6.55
C LYS A 126 5.48 0.27 6.02
N ILE A 127 5.65 0.02 4.73
CA ILE A 127 6.94 0.01 4.05
C ILE A 127 6.89 0.98 2.87
N THR A 128 7.86 1.90 2.84
CA THR A 128 8.05 2.89 1.78
C THR A 128 9.54 3.03 1.47
N ARG A 129 9.90 3.64 0.34
CA ARG A 129 11.30 3.90 0.01
C ARG A 129 11.48 5.32 -0.50
N GLU A 130 12.55 5.99 -0.08
CA GLU A 130 12.83 7.36 -0.51
C GLU A 130 12.94 7.45 -2.05
N GLY A 131 12.29 8.46 -2.64
CA GLY A 131 12.28 8.67 -4.10
C GLY A 131 11.30 7.79 -4.90
N TYR A 132 10.56 6.90 -4.24
CA TYR A 132 9.57 6.02 -4.84
C TYR A 132 8.18 6.27 -4.25
N SER A 133 7.13 6.13 -5.07
CA SER A 133 5.75 6.34 -4.62
C SER A 133 5.06 5.04 -4.20
N GLU A 134 5.68 3.90 -4.47
CA GLU A 134 5.22 2.59 -4.06
C GLU A 134 5.16 2.48 -2.52
N SER A 135 4.06 1.91 -2.02
CA SER A 135 3.86 1.66 -0.59
C SER A 135 3.21 0.29 -0.39
N VAL A 136 3.70 -0.45 0.60
CA VAL A 136 3.13 -1.74 1.01
C VAL A 136 2.71 -1.66 2.48
N ILE A 137 1.54 -2.21 2.80
CA ILE A 137 1.10 -2.44 4.18
C ILE A 137 0.88 -3.94 4.39
N TYR A 138 1.52 -4.49 5.43
CA TYR A 138 1.18 -5.80 5.98
C TYR A 138 0.30 -5.61 7.22
N ASN A 139 -0.89 -6.21 7.22
CA ASN A 139 -1.69 -6.39 8.43
C ASN A 139 -1.53 -7.83 8.90
N LEU A 140 -0.79 -8.01 10.00
CA LEU A 140 -0.42 -9.31 10.55
C LEU A 140 -1.22 -9.54 11.83
N SER A 141 -2.34 -10.24 11.73
CA SER A 141 -3.23 -10.53 12.85
C SER A 141 -2.82 -11.80 13.56
N PHE A 142 -2.23 -11.66 14.73
CA PHE A 142 -1.89 -12.77 15.62
C PHE A 142 -3.12 -13.17 16.42
N PHE A 143 -3.45 -14.45 16.43
CA PHE A 143 -4.63 -15.01 17.08
C PHE A 143 -4.25 -16.16 18.01
N ASP A 144 -4.73 -16.10 19.25
CA ASP A 144 -4.66 -17.21 20.21
C ASP A 144 -6.07 -17.75 20.51
N PRO A 145 -6.43 -18.95 20.00
CA PRO A 145 -7.75 -19.53 20.19
C PRO A 145 -8.04 -19.93 21.63
N SER A 146 -7.02 -20.12 22.49
CA SER A 146 -7.24 -20.48 23.89
C SER A 146 -7.91 -19.36 24.68
N LEU A 147 -7.68 -18.10 24.27
CA LEU A 147 -8.27 -16.91 24.89
C LEU A 147 -9.72 -16.66 24.44
N ASN A 148 -10.20 -17.39 23.42
CA ASN A 148 -11.59 -17.34 22.97
C ASN A 148 -12.53 -18.28 23.74
N GLN A 149 -12.03 -19.09 24.67
CA GLN A 149 -12.85 -20.07 25.41
C GLN A 149 -13.62 -19.49 26.61
N VAL A 150 -13.73 -18.17 26.72
CA VAL A 150 -14.42 -17.50 27.83
C VAL A 150 -15.79 -16.98 27.36
N PHE A 151 -16.68 -17.84 26.88
CA PHE A 151 -18.14 -17.62 26.85
C PHE A 151 -18.90 -18.95 26.81
#